data_AF-V9H5F2-F1
#
_entry.id   AF-V9H5F2-F1
#
_cell.length_a   1.000
_cell.length_b   1.000
_cell.length_c   1.000
_cell.angle_alpha   90.00
_cell.angle_beta   90.00
_cell.angle_gamma   90.00
#
_symmetry.space_group_name_H-M   'P 1'
#
loop_
_entity.id
_entity.type
_entity.pdbx_description
1 polymer ?
#
loop_
_entity_poly.entity_id
_entity_poly.type
_entity_poly.pdbx_seq_one_letter_code
_entity_poly.pdbx_strand_id
1 'polypeptide(L)'
;MQATTLAQNLMRAFAPKRAPHSFMPRQQMKQQATAALNQKAVEFLQFRDNRKAITTGEPLATADRNDIFRHNREMLTDLWHGRNLDVALARAEMLVQSFKILLSLYVDEDKLPTTWRIIHDAVDCLNLFNNQKKIADYKTNHHTLRDLELLIDLLDNWLKFVPIGAVDEVSRYNIGFQICYYFNRLMCFRADDVAAAFRVIRGASIESTAVKHGLKASKLREQTLFVGQVLYRLSMVSDEYAHIEPARSIPELRAKGYTQLADLPILKKLADRARALYCVPFESKFGVFYFDWEIYNREISNGYVQIMLKLK
;
A
#
# COMPACT_ATOMS: atom_id res chain seq x y z
N MET A 1 32.50 60.75 14.58
CA MET A 1 31.07 60.39 14.82
C MET A 1 30.30 60.24 13.51
N GLN A 2 30.69 59.29 12.63
CA GLN A 2 30.04 59.10 11.31
C GLN A 2 29.79 57.62 10.95
N ALA A 3 29.92 56.68 11.89
CA ALA A 3 29.71 55.26 11.63
C ALA A 3 28.29 54.75 11.96
N THR A 4 27.50 55.49 12.75
CA THR A 4 26.18 55.02 13.21
C THR A 4 25.05 55.28 12.21
N THR A 5 25.22 56.25 11.30
CA THR A 5 24.18 56.65 10.34
C THR A 5 24.16 55.77 9.08
N LEU A 6 25.28 55.16 8.69
CA LEU A 6 25.36 54.30 7.50
C LEU A 6 24.74 52.90 7.77
N ALA A 7 24.91 52.37 8.98
CA ALA A 7 24.33 51.08 9.39
C ALA A 7 22.80 51.13 9.53
N GLN A 8 22.23 52.26 9.97
CA GLN A 8 20.78 52.46 10.04
C GLN A 8 20.13 52.62 8.66
N ASN A 9 20.86 53.16 7.67
CA ASN A 9 20.36 53.32 6.30
C ASN A 9 20.41 52.01 5.50
N LEU A 10 21.39 51.13 5.74
CA LEU A 10 21.47 49.82 5.08
C LEU A 10 20.44 48.81 5.62
N MET A 11 20.10 48.87 6.91
CA MET A 11 19.05 48.03 7.52
C MET A 11 17.64 48.36 7.02
N ARG A 12 17.41 49.57 6.47
CA ARG A 12 16.15 49.95 5.80
C ARG A 12 16.08 49.51 4.34
N ALA A 13 17.23 49.34 3.67
CA ALA A 13 17.29 48.93 2.26
C ALA A 13 17.09 47.41 2.06
N PHE A 14 17.31 46.60 3.10
CA PHE A 14 17.22 45.13 3.06
C PHE A 14 16.23 44.52 4.06
N ALA A 15 15.35 45.33 4.65
CA ALA A 15 14.17 44.76 5.30
C ALA A 15 13.35 44.04 4.21
N PRO A 16 13.00 42.75 4.37
CA PRO A 16 12.12 42.08 3.42
C PRO A 16 10.88 42.96 3.29
N LYS A 17 10.58 43.42 2.07
CA LYS A 17 9.25 43.95 1.77
C LYS A 17 8.30 42.90 2.30
N ARG A 18 7.61 43.19 3.40
CA ARG A 18 6.46 42.39 3.81
C ARG A 18 5.61 42.32 2.57
N ALA A 19 5.52 41.14 1.96
CA ALA A 19 4.45 40.89 1.01
C ALA A 19 3.19 41.40 1.71
N PRO A 20 2.34 42.20 1.05
CA PRO A 20 1.09 42.58 1.66
C PRO A 20 0.42 41.26 2.04
N HIS A 21 0.29 40.99 3.34
CA HIS A 21 -0.65 40.00 3.79
C HIS A 21 -1.96 40.45 3.17
N SER A 22 -2.40 39.76 2.12
CA SER A 22 -3.72 39.98 1.54
C SER A 22 -4.69 39.56 2.64
N PHE A 23 -5.03 40.51 3.49
CA PHE A 23 -6.01 40.32 4.54
C PHE A 23 -7.33 40.21 3.79
N MET A 24 -7.71 38.98 3.42
CA MET A 24 -9.02 38.76 2.83
C MET A 24 -10.06 39.31 3.82
N PRO A 25 -10.95 40.20 3.40
CA PRO A 25 -12.03 40.68 4.24
C PRO A 25 -12.77 39.49 4.87
N ARG A 26 -13.12 39.57 6.15
CA ARG A 26 -13.81 38.48 6.88
C ARG A 26 -15.05 37.94 6.15
N GLN A 27 -15.73 38.78 5.36
CA GLN A 27 -16.85 38.37 4.51
C GLN A 27 -16.43 37.47 3.34
N GLN A 28 -15.30 37.76 2.68
CA GLN A 28 -14.74 36.91 1.61
C GLN A 28 -14.26 35.57 2.17
N MET A 29 -13.63 35.56 3.35
CA MET A 29 -13.25 34.30 4.03
C MET A 29 -14.50 33.46 4.39
N LYS A 30 -15.57 34.08 4.89
CA LYS A 30 -16.84 33.39 5.17
C LYS A 30 -17.47 32.83 3.89
N GLN A 31 -17.51 33.61 2.80
CA GLN A 31 -18.05 33.16 1.52
C GLN A 31 -17.26 31.99 0.94
N GLN A 32 -15.92 32.03 1.00
CA GLN A 32 -15.07 30.92 0.56
C GLN A 32 -15.26 29.68 1.42
N ALA A 33 -15.35 29.83 2.75
CA ALA A 33 -15.60 28.71 3.66
C ALA A 33 -16.96 28.07 3.40
N THR A 34 -18.01 28.86 3.18
CA THR A 34 -19.34 28.36 2.83
C THR A 34 -19.34 27.67 1.46
N ALA A 35 -18.66 28.24 0.46
CA ALA A 35 -18.53 27.60 -0.85
C ALA A 35 -17.80 26.25 -0.77
N ALA A 36 -16.71 26.18 -0.01
CA ALA A 36 -15.97 24.93 0.22
C ALA A 36 -16.81 23.88 0.97
N LEU A 37 -17.60 24.30 1.97
CA LEU A 37 -18.52 23.40 2.68
C LEU A 37 -19.62 22.86 1.75
N ASN A 38 -20.21 23.72 0.92
CA ASN A 38 -21.23 23.32 -0.04
C ASN A 38 -20.66 22.35 -1.08
N GLN A 39 -19.45 22.59 -1.57
CA GLN A 39 -18.78 21.68 -2.50
C GLN A 39 -18.55 20.30 -1.87
N LYS A 40 -18.03 20.25 -0.64
CA LYS A 40 -17.83 18.98 0.09
C LYS A 40 -19.14 18.24 0.34
N ALA A 41 -20.24 18.95 0.61
CA ALA A 41 -21.55 18.35 0.78
C ALA A 41 -22.06 17.71 -0.53
N VAL A 42 -21.86 18.38 -1.67
CA VAL A 42 -22.21 17.84 -2.99
C VAL A 42 -21.36 16.60 -3.31
N GLU A 43 -20.05 16.66 -3.09
CA GLU A 43 -19.14 15.51 -3.27
C GLU A 43 -19.55 14.32 -2.39
N PHE A 44 -19.89 14.56 -1.12
CA PHE A 44 -20.37 13.52 -0.22
C PHE A 44 -21.64 12.83 -0.73
N LEU A 45 -22.61 13.59 -1.22
CA LEU A 45 -23.85 13.03 -1.80
C LEU A 45 -23.56 12.24 -3.07
N GLN A 46 -22.69 12.73 -3.95
CA GLN A 46 -22.26 12.01 -5.16
C GLN A 46 -21.58 10.68 -4.81
N PHE A 47 -20.68 10.67 -3.83
CA PHE A 47 -20.04 9.44 -3.38
C PHE A 47 -21.06 8.42 -2.84
N ARG A 48 -22.01 8.88 -2.03
CA ARG A 48 -23.07 8.01 -1.50
C ARG A 48 -23.91 7.42 -2.61
N ASP A 49 -24.33 8.23 -3.58
CA ASP A 49 -25.16 7.78 -4.69
C ASP A 49 -24.39 6.81 -5.61
N ASN A 50 -23.10 7.06 -5.86
CA ASN A 50 -22.22 6.15 -6.59
C ASN A 50 -22.01 4.81 -5.86
N ARG A 51 -21.82 4.83 -4.54
CA ARG A 51 -21.73 3.61 -3.72
C ARG A 51 -23.04 2.82 -3.80
N LYS A 52 -24.19 3.47 -3.61
CA LYS A 52 -25.50 2.83 -3.76
C LYS A 52 -25.69 2.22 -5.16
N ALA A 53 -25.23 2.89 -6.20
CA ALA A 53 -25.33 2.38 -7.57
C ALA A 53 -24.46 1.13 -7.79
N ILE A 54 -23.25 1.06 -7.22
CA ILE A 54 -22.37 -0.11 -7.40
C ILE A 54 -22.75 -1.29 -6.48
N THR A 55 -23.39 -1.02 -5.34
CA THR A 55 -23.84 -2.05 -4.39
C THR A 55 -25.24 -2.58 -4.69
N THR A 56 -25.94 -2.02 -5.70
CA THR A 56 -27.23 -2.53 -6.18
C THR A 56 -27.05 -3.11 -7.59
N GLY A 57 -27.22 -4.41 -7.73
CA GLY A 57 -27.01 -5.09 -9.01
C GLY A 57 -27.12 -6.60 -8.90
N GLU A 58 -26.90 -7.29 -10.01
CA GLU A 58 -26.88 -8.75 -10.04
C GLU A 58 -25.70 -9.26 -9.20
N PRO A 59 -25.96 -10.12 -8.18
CA PRO A 59 -24.92 -10.71 -7.37
C PRO A 59 -23.94 -11.53 -8.20
N LEU A 60 -22.73 -11.72 -7.66
CA LEU A 60 -21.75 -12.63 -8.22
C LEU A 60 -22.34 -14.04 -8.42
N ALA A 61 -22.05 -14.65 -9.58
CA ALA A 61 -22.54 -15.99 -9.90
C ALA A 61 -22.04 -17.02 -8.88
N THR A 62 -22.86 -18.04 -8.60
CA THR A 62 -22.52 -19.06 -7.59
C THR A 62 -21.20 -19.77 -7.87
N ALA A 63 -20.88 -20.04 -9.14
CA ALA A 63 -19.62 -20.68 -9.51
C ALA A 63 -18.41 -19.80 -9.13
N ASP A 64 -18.43 -18.52 -9.48
CA ASP A 64 -17.35 -17.58 -9.15
C ASP A 64 -17.19 -17.40 -7.63
N ARG A 65 -18.31 -17.34 -6.89
CA ARG A 65 -18.28 -17.29 -5.41
C ARG A 65 -17.60 -18.52 -4.81
N ASN A 66 -18.00 -19.71 -5.26
CA ASN A 66 -17.43 -20.98 -4.80
C ASN A 66 -15.93 -21.06 -5.13
N ASP A 67 -15.53 -20.56 -6.29
CA ASP A 67 -14.12 -20.49 -6.67
C ASP A 67 -13.34 -19.53 -5.77
N ILE A 68 -13.85 -18.32 -5.50
CA ILE A 68 -13.21 -17.39 -4.55
C ILE A 68 -13.07 -18.03 -3.16
N PHE A 69 -14.15 -18.64 -2.65
CA PHE A 69 -14.14 -19.31 -1.36
C PHE A 69 -13.11 -20.44 -1.31
N ARG A 70 -13.06 -21.30 -2.34
CA ARG A 70 -12.07 -22.38 -2.46
C ARG A 70 -10.65 -21.84 -2.38
N HIS A 71 -10.29 -20.83 -3.18
CA HIS A 71 -8.94 -20.27 -3.17
C HIS A 71 -8.56 -19.66 -1.81
N ASN A 72 -9.51 -19.03 -1.12
CA ASN A 72 -9.29 -18.50 0.23
C ASN A 72 -9.07 -19.61 1.27
N ARG A 73 -9.84 -20.71 1.19
CA ARG A 73 -9.64 -21.89 2.06
C ARG A 73 -8.33 -22.61 1.79
N GLU A 74 -7.91 -22.72 0.52
CA GLU A 74 -6.61 -23.27 0.14
C GLU A 74 -5.45 -22.43 0.71
N MET A 75 -5.54 -21.11 0.58
CA MET A 75 -4.59 -20.18 1.19
C MET A 75 -4.49 -20.37 2.71
N LEU A 76 -5.63 -20.44 3.41
CA LEU A 76 -5.66 -20.66 4.86
C LEU A 76 -5.05 -22.00 5.25
N THR A 77 -5.34 -23.05 4.47
CA THR A 77 -4.79 -24.39 4.67
C THR A 77 -3.27 -24.39 4.53
N ASP A 78 -2.75 -23.69 3.53
CA ASP A 78 -1.31 -23.55 3.35
C ASP A 78 -0.65 -22.79 4.50
N LEU A 79 -1.28 -21.74 5.03
CA LEU A 79 -0.79 -21.06 6.24
C LEU A 79 -0.78 -22.00 7.47
N TRP A 80 -1.85 -22.77 7.70
CA TRP A 80 -1.91 -23.71 8.82
C TRP A 80 -0.80 -24.76 8.75
N HIS A 81 -0.53 -25.29 7.55
CA HIS A 81 0.49 -26.31 7.35
C HIS A 81 1.91 -25.76 7.14
N GLY A 82 2.10 -24.44 7.12
CA GLY A 82 3.43 -23.87 6.88
C GLY A 82 3.91 -24.03 5.43
N ARG A 83 3.00 -24.22 4.46
CA ARG A 83 3.31 -24.45 3.05
C ARG A 83 3.11 -23.17 2.24
N ASN A 84 3.89 -23.03 1.16
CA ASN A 84 3.76 -21.93 0.20
C ASN A 84 3.61 -20.54 0.86
N LEU A 85 4.30 -20.31 1.98
CA LEU A 85 4.00 -19.20 2.89
C LEU A 85 4.06 -17.84 2.22
N ASP A 86 5.04 -17.62 1.34
CA ASP A 86 5.13 -16.37 0.60
C ASP A 86 3.85 -16.12 -0.23
N VAL A 87 3.35 -17.13 -0.96
CA VAL A 87 2.12 -17.00 -1.76
C VAL A 87 0.90 -16.82 -0.84
N ALA A 88 0.78 -17.68 0.17
CA ALA A 88 -0.39 -17.72 1.05
C ALA A 88 -0.54 -16.42 1.85
N LEU A 89 0.55 -15.88 2.39
CA LEU A 89 0.54 -14.60 3.11
C LEU A 89 0.17 -13.42 2.20
N ALA A 90 0.68 -13.37 0.96
CA ALA A 90 0.29 -12.32 0.02
C ALA A 90 -1.21 -12.35 -0.27
N ARG A 91 -1.75 -13.55 -0.52
CA ARG A 91 -3.19 -13.73 -0.77
C ARG A 91 -4.02 -13.35 0.45
N ALA A 92 -3.56 -13.66 1.67
CA ALA A 92 -4.24 -13.25 2.89
C ALA A 92 -4.25 -11.71 3.07
N GLU A 93 -3.12 -11.05 2.82
CA GLU A 93 -3.02 -9.57 2.85
C GLU A 93 -3.97 -8.95 1.80
N MET A 94 -4.03 -9.51 0.60
CA MET A 94 -4.96 -9.09 -0.45
C MET A 94 -6.42 -9.32 -0.06
N LEU A 95 -6.75 -10.47 0.52
CA LEU A 95 -8.11 -10.81 0.99
C LEU A 95 -8.60 -9.79 2.03
N VAL A 96 -7.79 -9.54 3.05
CA VAL A 96 -8.11 -8.58 4.11
C VAL A 96 -8.34 -7.20 3.52
N GLN A 97 -7.47 -6.77 2.60
CA GLN A 97 -7.61 -5.47 1.97
C GLN A 97 -8.84 -5.38 1.06
N SER A 98 -9.11 -6.41 0.25
CA SER A 98 -10.33 -6.48 -0.57
C SER A 98 -11.57 -6.36 0.30
N PHE A 99 -11.61 -7.03 1.46
CA PHE A 99 -12.78 -6.97 2.32
C PHE A 99 -12.91 -5.60 3.02
N LYS A 100 -11.80 -4.97 3.41
CA LYS A 100 -11.82 -3.56 3.88
C LYS A 100 -12.46 -2.65 2.85
N ILE A 101 -11.98 -2.70 1.59
CA ILE A 101 -12.47 -1.85 0.51
C ILE A 101 -13.95 -2.12 0.24
N LEU A 102 -14.32 -3.41 0.16
CA LEU A 102 -15.71 -3.82 -0.03
C LEU A 102 -16.59 -3.24 1.07
N LEU A 103 -16.24 -3.43 2.34
CA LEU A 103 -17.01 -2.92 3.47
C LEU A 103 -17.13 -1.39 3.45
N SER A 104 -16.09 -0.70 3.00
CA SER A 104 -16.12 0.76 2.81
C SER A 104 -17.12 1.23 1.74
N LEU A 105 -17.57 0.36 0.83
CA LEU A 105 -18.66 0.68 -0.10
C LEU A 105 -20.05 0.60 0.55
N TYR A 106 -20.18 -0.10 1.68
CA TYR A 106 -21.43 -0.33 2.41
C TYR A 106 -21.49 0.47 3.74
N VAL A 107 -20.77 1.59 3.84
CA VAL A 107 -20.57 2.40 5.07
C VAL A 107 -21.85 2.96 5.70
N ASP A 108 -22.98 2.87 5.01
CA ASP A 108 -24.28 3.34 5.50
C ASP A 108 -25.12 2.25 6.20
N GLU A 109 -24.54 1.08 6.52
CA GLU A 109 -25.23 -0.06 7.18
C GLU A 109 -24.96 -0.20 8.69
N ASP A 110 -25.99 -0.50 9.50
CA ASP A 110 -25.91 -0.54 10.97
C ASP A 110 -24.94 -1.60 11.56
N LYS A 111 -24.53 -2.61 10.79
CA LYS A 111 -23.71 -3.76 11.27
C LYS A 111 -22.20 -3.57 11.13
N LEU A 112 -21.76 -2.45 10.57
CA LEU A 112 -20.35 -2.18 10.27
C LEU A 112 -19.38 -2.34 11.46
N PRO A 113 -19.71 -1.91 12.70
CA PRO A 113 -18.72 -1.95 13.79
C PRO A 113 -18.25 -3.38 14.12
N THR A 114 -19.12 -4.37 14.05
CA THR A 114 -18.74 -5.78 14.32
C THR A 114 -17.91 -6.36 13.19
N THR A 115 -18.25 -6.08 11.93
CA THR A 115 -17.47 -6.55 10.77
C THR A 115 -16.08 -5.90 10.74
N TRP A 116 -15.97 -4.60 11.03
CA TRP A 116 -14.68 -3.92 11.15
C TRP A 116 -13.80 -4.55 12.23
N ARG A 117 -14.37 -4.93 13.39
CA ARG A 117 -13.60 -5.64 14.43
C ARG A 117 -13.01 -6.95 13.92
N ILE A 118 -13.81 -7.79 13.24
CA ILE A 118 -13.33 -9.07 12.68
C ILE A 118 -12.18 -8.83 11.68
N ILE A 119 -12.28 -7.79 10.85
CA ILE A 119 -11.19 -7.40 9.94
C ILE A 119 -9.93 -7.01 10.72
N HIS A 120 -10.05 -6.23 11.79
CA HIS A 120 -8.92 -5.85 12.62
C HIS A 120 -8.27 -7.05 13.31
N ASP A 121 -9.07 -7.94 13.89
CA ASP A 121 -8.60 -9.17 14.53
C ASP A 121 -7.86 -10.06 13.52
N ALA A 122 -8.35 -10.17 12.28
CA ALA A 122 -7.69 -10.90 11.20
C ALA A 122 -6.36 -10.25 10.75
N VAL A 123 -6.27 -8.92 10.75
CA VAL A 123 -5.00 -8.21 10.50
C VAL A 123 -3.99 -8.52 11.60
N ASP A 124 -4.43 -8.47 12.85
CA ASP A 124 -3.56 -8.70 14.00
C ASP A 124 -3.06 -10.14 14.04
N CYS A 125 -3.92 -11.12 13.75
CA CYS A 125 -3.48 -12.51 13.69
C CYS A 125 -2.49 -12.78 12.54
N LEU A 126 -2.69 -12.15 11.38
CA LEU A 126 -1.74 -12.23 10.26
C LEU A 126 -0.39 -11.59 10.62
N ASN A 127 -0.40 -10.44 11.29
CA ASN A 127 0.82 -9.80 11.78
C ASN A 127 1.55 -10.68 12.81
N LEU A 128 0.82 -11.29 13.74
CA LEU A 128 1.38 -12.21 14.72
C LEU A 128 2.02 -13.42 14.03
N PHE A 129 1.35 -14.01 13.04
CA PHE A 129 1.87 -15.14 12.27
C PHE A 129 3.13 -14.74 11.46
N ASN A 130 3.09 -13.61 10.75
CA ASN A 130 4.20 -13.15 9.90
C ASN A 130 5.46 -12.77 10.71
N ASN A 131 5.29 -12.39 11.97
CA ASN A 131 6.40 -12.05 12.87
C ASN A 131 6.99 -13.26 13.61
N GLN A 132 6.49 -14.48 13.39
CA GLN A 132 7.05 -15.67 14.01
C GLN A 132 8.45 -15.96 13.45
N LYS A 133 9.43 -16.19 14.34
CA LYS A 133 10.81 -16.52 13.94
C LYS A 133 10.95 -17.92 13.33
N LYS A 134 9.98 -18.79 13.61
CA LYS A 134 9.92 -20.17 13.13
C LYS A 134 8.47 -20.51 12.85
N ILE A 135 8.25 -21.29 11.81
CA ILE A 135 6.95 -21.86 11.49
C ILE A 135 6.56 -22.78 12.64
N ALA A 136 5.43 -22.49 13.31
CA ALA A 136 4.91 -23.33 14.38
C ALA A 136 4.18 -24.57 13.81
N ASP A 137 3.78 -25.47 14.69
CA ASP A 137 2.98 -26.64 14.29
C ASP A 137 1.58 -26.25 13.81
N TYR A 138 0.90 -27.19 13.14
CA TYR A 138 -0.44 -26.99 12.62
C TYR A 138 -1.42 -26.46 13.67
N LYS A 139 -1.40 -27.02 14.88
CA LYS A 139 -2.37 -26.68 15.94
C LYS A 139 -2.18 -25.24 16.39
N THR A 140 -0.93 -24.80 16.53
CA THR A 140 -0.57 -23.44 16.90
C THR A 140 -0.97 -22.47 15.80
N ASN A 141 -0.62 -22.76 14.54
CA ASN A 141 -0.97 -21.92 13.39
C ASN A 141 -2.49 -21.79 13.23
N HIS A 142 -3.22 -22.90 13.37
CA HIS A 142 -4.68 -22.92 13.31
C HIS A 142 -5.31 -22.07 14.42
N HIS A 143 -4.78 -22.15 15.64
CA HIS A 143 -5.25 -21.31 16.73
C HIS A 143 -4.96 -19.83 16.48
N THR A 144 -3.73 -19.50 16.04
CA THR A 144 -3.35 -18.12 15.71
C THR A 144 -4.24 -17.55 14.62
N LEU A 145 -4.52 -18.29 13.55
CA LEU A 145 -5.21 -17.79 12.36
C LEU A 145 -6.74 -17.93 12.40
N ARG A 146 -7.33 -18.12 13.59
CA ARG A 146 -8.78 -18.32 13.74
C ARG A 146 -9.61 -17.14 13.23
N ASP A 147 -9.16 -15.91 13.47
CA ASP A 147 -9.92 -14.72 13.05
C ASP A 147 -9.83 -14.49 11.54
N LEU A 148 -8.77 -14.97 10.89
CA LEU A 148 -8.70 -15.04 9.43
C LEU A 148 -9.70 -16.07 8.85
N GLU A 149 -9.88 -17.22 9.52
CA GLU A 149 -10.91 -18.19 9.13
C GLU A 149 -12.31 -17.57 9.21
N LEU A 150 -12.61 -16.90 10.34
CA LEU A 150 -13.87 -16.20 10.53
C LEU A 150 -14.11 -15.13 9.45
N LEU A 151 -13.06 -14.41 9.07
CA LEU A 151 -13.13 -13.42 7.99
C LEU A 151 -13.50 -14.06 6.65
N ILE A 152 -12.94 -15.23 6.33
CA ILE A 152 -13.22 -15.97 5.08
C ILE A 152 -14.69 -16.41 5.04
N ASP A 153 -15.19 -16.96 6.15
CA ASP A 153 -16.59 -17.40 6.24
C ASP A 153 -17.56 -16.22 6.18
N LEU A 154 -17.17 -15.09 6.77
CA LEU A 154 -17.95 -13.86 6.69
C LEU A 154 -17.98 -13.30 5.26
N LEU A 155 -16.85 -13.33 4.56
CA LEU A 155 -16.79 -12.90 3.16
C LEU A 155 -17.66 -13.78 2.26
N ASP A 156 -17.66 -15.11 2.43
CA ASP A 156 -18.53 -16.01 1.67
C ASP A 156 -20.01 -15.63 1.81
N ASN A 157 -20.43 -15.31 3.04
CA ASN A 157 -21.79 -14.86 3.29
C ASN A 157 -22.10 -13.51 2.66
N TRP A 158 -21.14 -12.58 2.65
CA TRP A 158 -21.28 -11.29 1.99
C TRP A 158 -21.39 -11.42 0.47
N LEU A 159 -20.52 -12.22 -0.15
CA LEU A 159 -20.48 -12.41 -1.60
C LEU A 159 -21.79 -12.93 -2.18
N LYS A 160 -22.69 -13.48 -1.36
CA LYS A 160 -24.05 -13.86 -1.78
C LYS A 160 -24.89 -12.69 -2.29
N PHE A 161 -24.56 -11.47 -1.87
CA PHE A 161 -25.31 -10.25 -2.16
C PHE A 161 -24.47 -9.16 -2.85
N VAL A 162 -23.16 -9.36 -2.97
CA VAL A 162 -22.26 -8.38 -3.60
C VAL A 162 -22.40 -8.45 -5.12
N PRO A 163 -22.71 -7.34 -5.81
CA PRO A 163 -22.77 -7.32 -7.26
C PRO A 163 -21.39 -7.50 -7.92
N ILE A 164 -21.35 -8.10 -9.11
CA ILE A 164 -20.10 -8.28 -9.88
C ILE A 164 -19.36 -6.94 -10.11
N GLY A 165 -20.09 -5.86 -10.39
CA GLY A 165 -19.50 -4.55 -10.59
C GLY A 165 -18.73 -4.04 -9.37
N ALA A 166 -19.21 -4.34 -8.15
CA ALA A 166 -18.49 -4.01 -6.92
C ALA A 166 -17.23 -4.87 -6.76
N VAL A 167 -17.31 -6.17 -7.07
CA VAL A 167 -16.14 -7.07 -7.05
C VAL A 167 -15.05 -6.59 -8.00
N ASP A 168 -15.41 -6.15 -9.21
CA ASP A 168 -14.44 -5.65 -10.20
C ASP A 168 -13.76 -4.35 -9.78
N GLU A 169 -14.51 -3.42 -9.17
CA GLU A 169 -13.98 -2.16 -8.65
C GLU A 169 -13.06 -2.40 -7.44
N VAL A 170 -13.47 -3.28 -6.51
CA VAL A 170 -12.67 -3.69 -5.36
C VAL A 170 -11.37 -4.36 -5.83
N SER A 171 -11.45 -5.28 -6.79
CA SER A 171 -10.30 -5.99 -7.35
C SER A 171 -9.28 -5.02 -7.96
N ARG A 172 -9.75 -4.11 -8.82
CA ARG A 172 -8.89 -3.10 -9.46
C ARG A 172 -8.26 -2.15 -8.46
N TYR A 173 -9.06 -1.63 -7.52
CA TYR A 173 -8.53 -0.74 -6.48
C TYR A 173 -7.52 -1.46 -5.58
N ASN A 174 -7.75 -2.72 -5.23
CA ASN A 174 -6.81 -3.51 -4.43
C ASN A 174 -5.48 -3.70 -5.18
N ILE A 175 -5.49 -3.99 -6.49
CA ILE A 175 -4.26 -4.05 -7.30
C ILE A 175 -3.47 -2.74 -7.17
N GLY A 176 -4.14 -1.60 -7.40
CA GLY A 176 -3.55 -0.28 -7.27
C GLY A 176 -2.96 -0.03 -5.87
N PHE A 177 -3.74 -0.39 -4.85
CA PHE A 177 -3.38 -0.23 -3.47
C PHE A 177 -2.13 -1.04 -3.10
N GLN A 178 -2.09 -2.33 -3.44
CA GLN A 178 -0.98 -3.21 -3.10
C GLN A 178 0.33 -2.72 -3.72
N ILE A 179 0.32 -2.35 -5.00
CA ILE A 179 1.50 -1.78 -5.68
C ILE A 179 1.97 -0.52 -4.94
N CYS A 180 1.05 0.43 -4.67
CA CYS A 180 1.39 1.68 -3.99
C CYS A 180 1.90 1.45 -2.56
N TYR A 181 1.28 0.52 -1.83
CA TYR A 181 1.61 0.16 -0.45
C TYR A 181 3.02 -0.43 -0.33
N TYR A 182 3.34 -1.45 -1.13
CA TYR A 182 4.68 -2.05 -1.08
C TYR A 182 5.76 -1.14 -1.64
N PHE A 183 5.44 -0.30 -2.63
CA PHE A 183 6.35 0.75 -3.06
C PHE A 183 6.65 1.74 -1.93
N ASN A 184 5.63 2.25 -1.23
CA ASN A 184 5.84 3.15 -0.09
C ASN A 184 6.64 2.47 1.04
N ARG A 185 6.28 1.22 1.37
CA ARG A 185 6.99 0.41 2.37
C ARG A 185 8.48 0.31 2.06
N LEU A 186 8.83 0.12 0.79
CA LEU A 186 10.23 0.10 0.35
C LEU A 186 10.90 1.47 0.50
N MET A 187 10.21 2.56 0.15
CA MET A 187 10.75 3.93 0.25
C MET A 187 10.95 4.38 1.70
N CYS A 188 10.21 3.80 2.64
CA CYS A 188 10.34 4.06 4.07
C CYS A 188 11.49 3.30 4.75
N PHE A 189 12.14 2.35 4.08
CA PHE A 189 13.36 1.74 4.61
C PHE A 189 14.56 2.68 4.51
N ARG A 190 15.63 2.36 5.26
CA ARG A 190 16.89 3.09 5.16
C ARG A 190 17.40 3.02 3.73
N ALA A 191 17.64 4.18 3.11
CA ALA A 191 18.04 4.27 1.71
C ALA A 191 19.30 3.44 1.38
N ASP A 192 20.27 3.39 2.29
CA ASP A 192 21.48 2.58 2.14
C ASP A 192 21.18 1.07 2.05
N ASP A 193 20.21 0.58 2.84
CA ASP A 193 19.85 -0.85 2.87
C ASP A 193 19.17 -1.25 1.55
N VAL A 194 18.24 -0.42 1.06
CA VAL A 194 17.54 -0.67 -0.21
C VAL A 194 18.52 -0.58 -1.39
N ALA A 195 19.39 0.43 -1.40
CA ALA A 195 20.37 0.58 -2.47
C ALA A 195 21.37 -0.59 -2.50
N ALA A 196 21.83 -1.07 -1.34
CA ALA A 196 22.69 -2.23 -1.25
C ALA A 196 21.99 -3.51 -1.76
N ALA A 197 20.74 -3.74 -1.34
CA ALA A 197 19.94 -4.88 -1.82
C ALA A 197 19.73 -4.82 -3.34
N PHE A 198 19.39 -3.65 -3.88
CA PHE A 198 19.20 -3.46 -5.32
C PHE A 198 20.48 -3.73 -6.12
N ARG A 199 21.65 -3.29 -5.62
CA ARG A 199 22.94 -3.61 -6.25
C ARG A 199 23.18 -5.13 -6.30
N VAL A 200 22.89 -5.85 -5.21
CA VAL A 200 23.06 -7.31 -5.13
C VAL A 200 22.09 -8.04 -6.07
N ILE A 201 20.82 -7.65 -6.07
CA ILE A 201 19.78 -8.19 -6.97
C ILE A 201 20.22 -8.02 -8.43
N ARG A 202 20.81 -6.86 -8.77
CA ARG A 202 21.33 -6.56 -10.11
C ARG A 202 22.71 -7.17 -10.41
N GLY A 203 23.22 -8.06 -9.56
CA GLY A 203 24.40 -8.88 -9.86
C GLY A 203 25.67 -8.54 -9.09
N ALA A 204 25.68 -7.51 -8.23
CA ALA A 204 26.85 -7.25 -7.39
C ALA A 204 27.13 -8.42 -6.42
N SER A 205 28.40 -8.60 -6.05
CA SER A 205 28.79 -9.56 -5.00
C SER A 205 28.28 -9.07 -3.64
N ILE A 206 27.71 -10.00 -2.87
CA ILE A 206 27.22 -9.72 -1.51
C ILE A 206 28.38 -9.33 -0.60
N GLU A 207 29.52 -9.99 -0.74
CA GLU A 207 30.71 -9.81 0.09
C GLU A 207 31.28 -8.41 -0.12
N SER A 208 31.51 -8.05 -1.39
CA SER A 208 32.03 -6.72 -1.74
C SER A 208 31.06 -5.60 -1.34
N THR A 209 29.75 -5.81 -1.50
CA THR A 209 28.74 -4.82 -1.13
C THR A 209 28.65 -4.67 0.39
N ALA A 210 28.69 -5.79 1.12
CA ALA A 210 28.65 -5.76 2.59
C ALA A 210 29.85 -4.99 3.17
N VAL A 211 31.06 -5.20 2.64
CA VAL A 211 32.26 -4.46 3.06
C VAL A 211 32.12 -2.96 2.80
N LYS A 212 31.65 -2.57 1.61
CA LYS A 212 31.44 -1.14 1.25
C LYS A 212 30.45 -0.44 2.18
N HIS A 213 29.47 -1.17 2.69
CA HIS A 213 28.43 -0.64 3.57
C HIS A 213 28.69 -0.90 5.07
N GLY A 214 29.83 -1.49 5.44
CA GLY A 214 30.16 -1.80 6.84
C GLY A 214 29.23 -2.83 7.49
N LEU A 215 28.64 -3.73 6.69
CA LEU A 215 27.69 -4.74 7.14
C LEU A 215 28.33 -6.14 7.13
N LYS A 216 27.76 -7.05 7.94
CA LYS A 216 28.05 -8.49 7.80
C LYS A 216 27.35 -9.01 6.54
N ALA A 217 28.02 -9.86 5.76
CA ALA A 217 27.46 -10.46 4.55
C ALA A 217 26.15 -11.24 4.81
N SER A 218 26.02 -11.92 5.95
CA SER A 218 24.79 -12.59 6.36
C SER A 218 23.63 -11.60 6.56
N LYS A 219 23.91 -10.43 7.14
CA LYS A 219 22.90 -9.39 7.36
C LYS A 219 22.42 -8.80 6.04
N LEU A 220 23.33 -8.52 5.12
CA LEU A 220 22.96 -8.03 3.78
C LEU A 220 22.17 -9.08 3.00
N ARG A 221 22.48 -10.37 3.16
CA ARG A 221 21.70 -11.47 2.57
C ARG A 221 20.26 -11.48 3.07
N GLU A 222 20.06 -11.43 4.39
CA GLU A 222 18.72 -11.36 4.99
C GLU A 222 17.93 -10.13 4.50
N GLN A 223 18.55 -8.96 4.50
CA GLN A 223 17.95 -7.72 4.00
C GLN A 223 17.58 -7.82 2.51
N THR A 224 18.45 -8.41 1.70
CA THR A 224 18.21 -8.57 0.25
C THR A 224 17.05 -9.53 -0.01
N LEU A 225 16.97 -10.65 0.73
CA LEU A 225 15.84 -11.58 0.64
C LEU A 225 14.53 -10.92 1.08
N PHE A 226 14.55 -10.13 2.14
CA PHE A 226 13.38 -9.38 2.59
C PHE A 226 12.92 -8.32 1.57
N VAL A 227 13.85 -7.58 0.96
CA VAL A 227 13.51 -6.69 -0.17
C VAL A 227 12.92 -7.49 -1.33
N GLY A 228 13.48 -8.67 -1.62
CA GLY A 228 12.94 -9.62 -2.59
C GLY A 228 11.49 -10.01 -2.31
N GLN A 229 11.13 -10.27 -1.05
CA GLN A 229 9.74 -10.55 -0.66
C GLN A 229 8.82 -9.35 -0.91
N VAL A 230 9.27 -8.12 -0.63
CA VAL A 230 8.50 -6.89 -0.94
C VAL A 230 8.29 -6.74 -2.44
N LEU A 231 9.31 -6.99 -3.26
CA LEU A 231 9.19 -6.95 -4.72
C LEU A 231 8.25 -8.06 -5.24
N TYR A 232 8.32 -9.25 -4.66
CA TYR A 232 7.42 -10.36 -4.99
C TYR A 232 5.96 -9.99 -4.71
N ARG A 233 5.66 -9.42 -3.54
CA ARG A 233 4.30 -8.97 -3.19
C ARG A 233 3.69 -8.02 -4.21
N LEU A 234 4.50 -7.06 -4.68
CA LEU A 234 4.08 -6.12 -5.73
C LEU A 234 3.93 -6.82 -7.09
N SER A 235 4.78 -7.80 -7.40
CA SER A 235 4.72 -8.53 -8.67
C SER A 235 3.44 -9.36 -8.82
N MET A 236 2.91 -9.92 -7.72
CA MET A 236 1.72 -10.78 -7.73
C MET A 236 0.47 -10.10 -8.26
N VAL A 237 0.38 -8.77 -8.13
CA VAL A 237 -0.78 -7.98 -8.56
C VAL A 237 -0.53 -7.22 -9.86
N SER A 238 0.66 -7.33 -10.43
CA SER A 238 1.04 -6.63 -11.66
C SER A 238 1.03 -7.61 -12.83
N ASP A 239 0.16 -7.40 -13.81
CA ASP A 239 0.08 -8.25 -15.01
C ASP A 239 1.45 -8.45 -15.70
N GLU A 240 2.29 -7.41 -15.71
CA GLU A 240 3.64 -7.45 -16.32
C GLU A 240 4.61 -8.39 -15.57
N TYR A 241 4.41 -8.59 -14.27
CA TYR A 241 5.34 -9.28 -13.37
C TYR A 241 4.71 -10.47 -12.62
N ALA A 242 3.46 -10.83 -12.93
CA ALA A 242 2.72 -11.91 -12.25
C ALA A 242 3.35 -13.31 -12.41
N HIS A 243 4.30 -13.46 -13.34
CA HIS A 243 5.07 -14.68 -13.59
C HIS A 243 6.32 -14.83 -12.70
N ILE A 244 6.62 -13.85 -11.84
CA ILE A 244 7.73 -13.94 -10.90
C ILE A 244 7.35 -14.88 -9.76
N GLU A 245 8.21 -15.86 -9.49
CA GLU A 245 8.07 -16.79 -8.37
C GLU A 245 8.78 -16.26 -7.10
N PRO A 246 8.32 -16.62 -5.89
CA PRO A 246 8.97 -16.19 -4.66
C PRO A 246 10.40 -16.72 -4.54
N ALA A 247 11.36 -15.80 -4.42
CA ALA A 247 12.77 -16.14 -4.27
C ALA A 247 13.16 -16.50 -2.82
N ARG A 248 13.85 -17.63 -2.65
CA ARG A 248 14.41 -18.14 -1.39
C ARG A 248 15.93 -17.96 -1.32
N SER A 249 16.55 -17.57 -2.42
CA SER A 249 18.00 -17.42 -2.52
C SER A 249 18.40 -16.20 -3.35
N ILE A 250 19.64 -15.74 -3.15
CA ILE A 250 20.20 -14.62 -3.91
C ILE A 250 20.31 -14.92 -5.42
N PRO A 251 20.70 -16.13 -5.85
CA PRO A 251 20.65 -16.47 -7.28
C PRO A 251 19.26 -16.32 -7.90
N GLU A 252 18.20 -16.74 -7.21
CA GLU A 252 16.81 -16.59 -7.71
C GLU A 252 16.42 -15.12 -7.85
N LEU A 253 16.85 -14.26 -6.94
CA LEU A 253 16.64 -12.81 -7.05
C LEU A 253 17.35 -12.16 -8.24
N ARG A 254 18.29 -12.84 -8.89
CA ARG A 254 18.94 -12.33 -10.11
C ARG A 254 18.15 -12.64 -11.38
N ALA A 255 16.99 -13.28 -11.27
CA ALA A 255 16.08 -13.47 -12.39
C ALA A 255 15.64 -12.13 -13.02
N LYS A 256 15.26 -12.17 -14.30
CA LYS A 256 14.93 -10.98 -15.09
C LYS A 256 13.86 -10.11 -14.42
N GLY A 257 12.78 -10.69 -13.90
CA GLY A 257 11.72 -9.93 -13.25
C GLY A 257 12.19 -9.15 -12.01
N TYR A 258 12.94 -9.80 -11.12
CA TYR A 258 13.49 -9.12 -9.94
C TYR A 258 14.52 -8.06 -10.28
N THR A 259 15.39 -8.31 -11.27
CA THR A 259 16.38 -7.32 -11.72
C THR A 259 15.74 -6.08 -12.35
N GLN A 260 14.62 -6.24 -13.06
CA GLN A 260 13.80 -5.15 -13.57
C GLN A 260 13.10 -4.38 -12.43
N LEU A 261 12.51 -5.09 -11.45
CA LEU A 261 11.86 -4.45 -10.30
C LEU A 261 12.86 -3.78 -9.34
N ALA A 262 14.13 -4.19 -9.34
CA ALA A 262 15.23 -3.51 -8.65
C ALA A 262 15.81 -2.32 -9.44
N ASP A 263 15.18 -1.92 -10.53
CA ASP A 263 15.38 -0.63 -11.18
C ASP A 263 14.36 0.38 -10.62
N LEU A 264 14.85 1.32 -9.81
CA LEU A 264 13.99 2.23 -9.07
C LEU A 264 13.12 3.12 -9.98
N PRO A 265 13.62 3.68 -11.10
CA PRO A 265 12.78 4.32 -12.11
C PRO A 265 11.64 3.44 -12.65
N ILE A 266 11.89 2.16 -12.96
CA ILE A 266 10.85 1.22 -13.40
C ILE A 266 9.80 1.04 -12.31
N LEU A 267 10.24 0.79 -11.08
CA LEU A 267 9.35 0.57 -9.93
C LEU A 267 8.48 1.80 -9.65
N LYS A 268 9.05 3.00 -9.71
CA LYS A 268 8.29 4.26 -9.56
C LYS A 268 7.25 4.42 -10.66
N LYS A 269 7.61 4.16 -11.92
CA LYS A 269 6.67 4.25 -13.06
C LYS A 269 5.49 3.29 -12.88
N LEU A 270 5.75 2.09 -12.37
CA LEU A 270 4.71 1.11 -12.07
C LEU A 270 3.75 1.62 -10.98
N ALA A 271 4.28 2.17 -9.88
CA ALA A 271 3.46 2.73 -8.80
C ALA A 271 2.64 3.96 -9.26
N ASP A 272 3.25 4.88 -10.01
CA ASP A 272 2.56 6.06 -10.55
C ASP A 272 1.42 5.63 -11.50
N ARG A 273 1.65 4.62 -12.34
CA ARG A 273 0.64 4.06 -13.24
C ARG A 273 -0.50 3.40 -12.45
N ALA A 274 -0.18 2.58 -11.45
CA ALA A 274 -1.16 1.90 -10.61
C ALA A 274 -2.07 2.89 -9.88
N ARG A 275 -1.47 3.96 -9.32
CA ARG A 275 -2.22 5.07 -8.73
C ARG A 275 -3.16 5.74 -9.72
N ALA A 276 -2.65 6.11 -10.90
CA ALA A 276 -3.43 6.88 -11.88
C ALA A 276 -4.56 6.06 -12.52
N LEU A 277 -4.34 4.76 -12.74
CA LEU A 277 -5.33 3.89 -13.39
C LEU A 277 -6.36 3.31 -12.44
N TYR A 278 -5.99 3.06 -11.18
CA TYR A 278 -6.84 2.31 -10.26
C TYR A 278 -7.21 3.11 -9.01
N CYS A 279 -6.23 3.71 -8.33
CA CYS A 279 -6.52 4.33 -7.04
C CYS A 279 -7.33 5.62 -7.16
N VAL A 280 -6.80 6.60 -7.90
CA VAL A 280 -7.42 7.92 -8.04
C VAL A 280 -8.83 7.84 -8.65
N PRO A 281 -9.10 7.03 -9.70
CA PRO A 281 -10.45 6.91 -10.24
C PRO A 281 -11.45 6.32 -9.23
N PHE A 282 -11.07 5.27 -8.50
CA PHE A 282 -11.94 4.66 -7.49
C PHE A 282 -12.25 5.63 -6.35
N GLU A 283 -11.23 6.28 -5.80
CA GLU A 283 -11.35 7.26 -4.72
C GLU A 283 -12.21 8.45 -5.12
N SER A 284 -12.00 8.98 -6.33
CA SER A 284 -12.79 10.10 -6.88
C SER A 284 -14.23 9.70 -7.19
N LYS A 285 -14.52 8.41 -7.35
CA LYS A 285 -15.87 7.90 -7.61
C LYS A 285 -16.62 7.58 -6.33
N PHE A 286 -15.96 6.98 -5.34
CA PHE A 286 -16.62 6.41 -4.17
C PHE A 286 -16.30 7.11 -2.84
N GLY A 287 -15.34 8.04 -2.82
CA GLY A 287 -14.96 8.77 -1.61
C GLY A 287 -14.31 7.89 -0.53
N VAL A 288 -13.70 6.77 -0.94
CA VAL A 288 -13.03 5.80 -0.05
C VAL A 288 -11.54 5.96 -0.23
N PHE A 289 -10.86 6.51 0.78
CA PHE A 289 -9.44 6.85 0.70
C PHE A 289 -8.62 6.03 1.70
N TYR A 290 -7.70 5.21 1.22
CA TYR A 290 -6.74 4.48 2.06
C TYR A 290 -5.34 5.10 2.09
N PHE A 291 -5.05 6.01 1.14
CA PHE A 291 -3.84 6.81 1.16
C PHE A 291 -4.20 8.29 1.31
N ASP A 292 -3.45 8.98 2.16
CA ASP A 292 -3.26 10.41 1.99
C ASP A 292 -2.19 10.62 0.92
N TRP A 293 -2.60 11.02 -0.28
CA TRP A 293 -1.68 11.17 -1.41
C TRP A 293 -0.68 12.31 -1.25
N GLU A 294 -0.96 13.30 -0.40
CA GLU A 294 -0.01 14.36 -0.11
C GLU A 294 1.13 13.81 0.76
N ILE A 295 0.76 13.08 1.82
CA ILE A 295 1.72 12.37 2.67
C ILE A 295 2.52 11.36 1.85
N TYR A 296 1.83 10.52 1.08
CA TYR A 296 2.43 9.51 0.20
C TYR A 296 3.48 10.11 -0.74
N ASN A 297 3.11 11.19 -1.45
CA ASN A 297 4.02 11.85 -2.39
C ASN A 297 5.25 12.42 -1.68
N ARG A 298 5.08 13.00 -0.48
CA ARG A 298 6.18 13.55 0.31
C ARG A 298 7.12 12.44 0.79
N GLU A 299 6.59 11.36 1.35
CA GLU A 299 7.36 10.20 1.82
C GLU A 299 8.16 9.56 0.68
N ILE A 300 7.50 9.31 -0.44
CA ILE A 300 8.14 8.72 -1.63
C ILE A 300 9.18 9.65 -2.22
N SER A 301 8.90 10.95 -2.34
CA SER A 301 9.89 11.88 -2.90
C SER A 301 11.17 11.88 -2.09
N ASN A 302 11.05 11.86 -0.76
CA ASN A 302 12.20 11.78 0.14
C ASN A 302 12.94 10.44 -0.01
N GLY A 303 12.24 9.31 0.11
CA GLY A 303 12.86 7.98 0.01
C GLY A 303 13.50 7.72 -1.36
N TYR A 304 12.78 8.02 -2.43
CA TYR A 304 13.21 7.84 -3.82
C TYR A 304 14.50 8.60 -4.12
N VAL A 305 14.55 9.90 -3.80
CA VAL A 305 15.74 10.73 -4.05
C VAL A 305 16.95 10.19 -3.28
N GLN A 306 16.77 9.82 -2.01
CA GLN A 306 17.85 9.27 -1.20
C GLN A 306 18.37 7.96 -1.78
N ILE A 307 17.50 7.02 -2.15
CA ILE A 307 17.93 5.74 -2.75
C ILE A 307 18.63 5.98 -4.09
N MET A 308 18.11 6.87 -4.96
CA MET A 308 18.75 7.22 -6.23
C MET A 308 20.17 7.76 -6.04
N LEU A 309 20.39 8.62 -5.05
CA LEU A 309 21.73 9.14 -4.73
C LEU A 309 22.70 8.02 -4.33
N LYS A 310 22.20 7.00 -3.62
CA LYS A 310 23.00 5.83 -3.20
C LYS A 310 23.20 4.78 -4.28
N LEU A 311 22.45 4.83 -5.39
CA LEU A 311 22.61 3.94 -6.54
C LEU A 311 23.60 4.45 -7.58
N LYS A 312 23.93 5.75 -7.55
CA LYS A 312 25.04 6.33 -8.34
C LYS A 312 26.40 5.86 -7.81
#